data_AF-A0A1J4VF67-F1
#
_entry.id   AF-A0A1J4VF67-F1
#
_cell.length_a   1.000
_cell.length_b   1.000
_cell.length_c   1.000
_cell.angle_alpha   90.00
_cell.angle_beta   90.00
_cell.angle_gamma   90.00
#
_symmetry.space_group_name_H-M   'P 1'
#
loop_
_entity.id
_entity.type
_entity.pdbx_description
1 polymer ?
#
loop_
_entity_poly.entity_id
_entity_poly.type
_entity_poly.pdbx_seq_one_letter_code
_entity_poly.pdbx_strand_id
1 'polypeptide(L)' 'MENAIRLDEMTVEEKIRTMEYLWDDLCRSADAITSPGWHGQILEQREQAIVEGREKIIDWDIEKNNIHQSLK' A
#
# COMPACT_ATOMS: atom_id res chain seq x y z
N MET A 1 11.45 5.77 26.76
CA MET A 1 12.39 6.64 26.03
C MET A 1 11.78 6.88 24.67
N GLU A 2 11.56 8.15 24.33
CA GLU A 2 11.04 8.55 23.03
C GLU A 2 12.23 8.62 22.08
N ASN A 3 12.34 7.68 21.14
CA ASN A 3 13.34 7.75 20.07
C ASN A 3 12.87 8.78 19.05
N ALA A 4 13.12 10.06 19.31
CA ALA A 4 12.74 11.14 18.42
C ALA A 4 13.70 11.20 17.23
N ILE A 5 13.20 10.90 16.03
CA ILE A 5 13.93 11.12 14.77
C ILE A 5 13.76 12.60 14.38
N ARG A 6 14.87 13.31 14.16
CA ARG A 6 14.90 14.71 13.71
C ARG A 6 14.56 14.81 12.22
N LEU A 7 13.31 14.53 11.86
CA LEU A 7 12.83 14.61 10.48
C LEU A 7 12.94 16.04 9.92
N ASP A 8 12.94 17.06 10.76
CA ASP A 8 13.14 18.46 10.36
C ASP A 8 14.52 18.73 9.75
N GLU A 9 15.53 17.95 10.15
CA GLU A 9 16.93 18.12 9.70
C GLU A 9 17.25 17.30 8.44
N MET A 10 16.33 16.45 7.98
CA MET A 10 16.53 15.57 6.84
C MET A 10 16.07 16.22 5.53
N THR A 11 16.86 16.02 4.48
CA THR A 11 16.43 16.25 3.09
C THR A 11 15.25 15.33 2.72
N VAL A 12 14.55 15.65 1.63
CA VAL A 12 13.45 14.81 1.13
C VAL A 12 13.94 13.39 0.79
N GLU A 13 15.11 13.28 0.16
CA GLU A 13 15.72 12.01 -0.22
C GLU A 13 16.04 11.14 1.01
N GLU A 14 16.59 11.76 2.07
CA GLU A 14 16.87 11.08 3.33
C GLU A 14 15.58 10.60 4.01
N LYS A 15 14.52 11.40 4.01
CA LYS A 15 13.21 10.99 4.55
C LYS A 15 12.66 9.77 3.83
N ILE A 16 12.70 9.77 2.49
CA ILE A 16 12.22 8.65 1.67
C ILE A 16 13.04 7.40 2.00
N ARG A 17 14.37 7.51 2.05
CA ARG A 17 15.23 6.38 2.40
C ARG A 17 14.97 5.85 3.82
N THR A 18 14.76 6.73 4.79
CA THR A 18 14.40 6.33 6.15
C THR A 18 13.04 5.62 6.20
N MET A 19 12.06 6.09 5.42
CA MET A 19 10.77 5.42 5.28
C MET A 19 10.93 4.02 4.68
N GLU A 20 11.77 3.86 3.65
CA GLU A 20 12.06 2.54 3.05
C GLU A 20 12.73 1.58 4.02
N TYR A 21 13.72 2.04 4.79
CA TYR A 21 14.38 1.20 5.80
C TYR A 21 13.42 0.79 6.92
N LEU A 22 12.60 1.73 7.40
CA LEU A 22 11.60 1.43 8.41
C LEU A 22 10.59 0.41 7.88
N TRP A 23 10.16 0.57 6.63
CA TRP A 23 9.23 -0.34 5.99
C TRP A 23 9.82 -1.76 5.85
N ASP A 24 11.06 -1.89 5.39
CA ASP A 24 11.74 -3.18 5.29
C ASP A 24 11.88 -3.88 6.64
N ASP A 25 12.24 -3.13 7.69
CA ASP A 25 12.35 -3.67 9.06
C ASP A 25 11.01 -4.17 9.61
N LEU A 26 9.94 -3.39 9.42
CA LEU A 26 8.58 -3.80 9.81
C LEU A 26 8.12 -5.05 9.06
N CYS A 27 8.42 -5.15 7.77
CA CYS A 27 8.06 -6.32 6.96
C CYS A 27 8.75 -7.62 7.43
N ARG A 28 9.93 -7.55 8.05
CA ARG A 28 10.61 -8.75 8.62
C ARG A 28 9.82 -9.40 9.75
N SER A 29 8.95 -8.64 10.40
CA SER A 29 8.07 -9.10 11.48
C SER A 29 6.59 -9.00 11.09
N ALA A 30 6.26 -9.06 9.80
CA ALA A 30 4.89 -8.87 9.32
C ALA A 30 3.88 -9.80 10.02
N ASP A 31 4.28 -11.04 10.32
CA ASP A 31 3.43 -12.02 11.01
C ASP A 31 3.20 -11.71 12.50
N ALA A 32 3.97 -10.79 13.09
CA ALA A 32 3.78 -10.35 14.47
C ALA A 32 2.49 -9.55 14.67
N ILE A 33 1.90 -9.04 13.58
CA ILE A 33 0.64 -8.29 13.61
C ILE A 33 -0.39 -9.06 12.79
N THR A 34 -1.39 -9.61 13.45
CA THR A 34 -2.49 -10.29 12.76
C THR A 34 -3.34 -9.25 12.03
N SER A 35 -3.62 -9.51 10.74
CA SER A 35 -4.58 -8.70 9.99
C SER A 35 -5.96 -8.74 10.68
N PRO A 36 -6.67 -7.60 10.78
CA PRO A 36 -8.03 -7.58 11.27
C PRO A 36 -8.93 -8.55 10.49
N GLY A 37 -9.86 -9.25 11.16
CA GLY A 37 -10.71 -10.25 10.51
C GLY A 37 -11.56 -9.72 9.36
N TRP A 38 -11.88 -8.42 9.35
CA TRP A 38 -12.62 -7.78 8.25
C TRP A 38 -11.80 -7.68 6.95
N HIS A 39 -10.47 -7.73 7.00
CA HIS A 39 -9.64 -7.70 5.79
C HIS A 39 -9.98 -8.86 4.86
N GLY A 40 -10.09 -10.08 5.39
CA GLY A 40 -10.45 -11.26 4.61
C GLY A 40 -11.85 -11.16 4.02
N GLN A 41 -12.81 -10.61 4.77
CA GLN A 41 -14.19 -10.43 4.29
C GLN A 41 -14.26 -9.49 3.08
N ILE A 42 -13.46 -8.41 3.06
CA ILE A 42 -13.41 -7.49 1.93
C ILE A 42 -12.77 -8.16 0.70
N LEU A 43 -11.72 -8.96 0.90
CA LEU A 43 -11.08 -9.69 -0.20
C LEU A 43 -12.04 -10.70 -0.83
N GLU A 44 -12.75 -11.48 -0.01
CA GLU A 44 -13.75 -12.44 -0.47
C GLU A 44 -14.89 -11.75 -1.24
N GLN A 45 -15.38 -10.61 -0.75
CA GLN A 45 -16.39 -9.82 -1.45
C GLN A 45 -15.93 -9.34 -2.82
N ARG A 46 -14.66 -8.92 -2.96
CA ARG A 46 -14.07 -8.48 -4.23
C ARG A 46 -13.86 -9.64 -5.19
N GLU A 47 -13.35 -10.77 -4.70
CA GLU A 47 -13.20 -11.99 -5.50
C GLU A 47 -14.56 -12.44 -6.06
N GLN A 48 -15.59 -12.46 -5.22
CA GLN A 48 -16.94 -12.79 -5.65
C GLN A 48 -17.48 -11.80 -6.69
N ALA A 49 -17.23 -10.49 -6.52
CA ALA A 49 -17.64 -9.47 -7.48
C ALA A 49 -16.94 -9.65 -8.85
N ILE A 50 -15.69 -10.11 -8.87
CA ILE A 50 -14.97 -10.44 -10.11
C ILE A 50 -15.60 -11.65 -10.79
N VAL A 51 -15.89 -12.72 -10.03
CA VAL A 51 -16.55 -13.94 -10.56
C VAL A 51 -17.93 -13.63 -11.13
N GLU A 52 -18.68 -12.75 -10.49
CA GLU A 52 -20.00 -12.28 -10.93
C GLU A 52 -19.93 -11.26 -12.09
N GLY A 53 -18.73 -10.83 -12.49
CA GLY A 53 -18.52 -9.85 -13.56
C GLY A 53 -18.87 -8.40 -13.18
N ARG A 54 -19.06 -8.11 -11.89
CA ARG A 54 -19.31 -6.77 -11.36
C ARG A 54 -18.02 -5.95 -11.22
N GLU A 55 -16.89 -6.61 -11.04
CA GLU A 55 -15.55 -6.01 -11.00
C GLU A 55 -14.62 -6.66 -12.03
N LYS A 56 -13.53 -5.96 -12.38
CA LYS A 56 -12.53 -6.43 -13.34
C LYS A 56 -11.14 -6.24 -12.78
N ILE A 57 -10.28 -7.23 -13.02
CA ILE A 57 -8.84 -7.09 -12.84
C ILE A 57 -8.31 -6.33 -14.06
N ILE A 58 -7.67 -5.20 -13.81
CA ILE A 58 -7.10 -4.34 -14.86
C ILE A 58 -5.59 -4.28 -14.63
N ASP A 59 -4.85 -4.33 -15.73
CA ASP A 59 -3.41 -4.07 -15.70
C ASP A 59 -3.14 -2.65 -15.19
N TRP A 60 -2.24 -2.53 -14.22
CA TRP A 60 -1.98 -1.27 -13.55
C TRP A 60 -1.38 -0.21 -14.48
N ASP A 61 -0.50 -0.60 -15.40
CA ASP A 61 0.12 0.34 -16.34
C ASP A 61 -0.90 0.85 -17.36
N ILE A 62 -1.83 -0.02 -17.79
CA ILE A 62 -2.96 0.36 -18.64
C ILE A 62 -3.85 1.38 -17.91
N GLU A 63 -4.30 1.05 -16.69
CA GLU A 63 -5.25 1.91 -15.99
C GLU A 63 -4.63 3.23 -15.56
N LYS A 64 -3.35 3.24 -15.18
CA LYS A 64 -2.60 4.46 -14.90
C LYS A 64 -2.57 5.40 -16.11
N ASN A 65 -2.37 4.86 -17.31
CA ASN A 65 -2.43 5.64 -18.54
C ASN A 65 -3.83 6.19 -18.82
N ASN A 66 -4.89 5.39 -18.58
CA ASN A 66 -6.28 5.83 -18.72
C ASN A 66 -6.58 7.02 -17.78
N ILE A 67 -6.18 6.91 -16.51
CA ILE A 67 -6.34 7.97 -15.51
C ILE A 67 -5.61 9.24 -15.98
N HIS A 68 -4.35 9.13 -16.41
CA HIS A 68 -3.59 10.28 -16.92
C HIS A 68 -4.25 10.94 -18.14
N GLN A 69 -4.88 10.17 -19.03
CA GLN A 69 -5.61 10.70 -20.18
C GLN A 69 -6.92 11.40 -19.76
N SER A 70 -7.62 10.87 -18.76
CA SER A 70 -8.89 11.42 -18.28
C SER A 70 -8.78 12.78 -17.58
N LEU A 71 -7.56 13.15 -17.16
CA LEU A 71 -7.25 14.42 -16.49
C LEU A 71 -6.82 15.54 -17.45
N LYS A 72 -6.76 15.28 -18.77
CA LYS A 72 -6.46 16.27 -19.81
C LYS A 72 -7.72 16.83 -20.43
#